data_AF-A0A7D5RVS4-F1
#
_entry.id   AF-A0A7D5RVS4-F1
#
_cell.length_a   1.000
_cell.length_b   1.000
_cell.length_c   1.000
_cell.angle_alpha   90.00
_cell.angle_beta   90.00
_cell.angle_gamma   90.00
#
_symmetry.space_group_name_H-M   'P 1'
#
loop_
_entity.id
_entity.type
_entity.pdbx_description
1 polymer ?
#
loop_
_entity_poly.entity_id
_entity_poly.type
_entity_poly.pdbx_seq_one_letter_code
_entity_poly.pdbx_strand_id
1 'polypeptide(L)'
;MGYEYEKRSFEGKPVDGNLFLEIREELNDIIRGSRPRRLEYEKSSQAMALDDCDQFIKMNPNDSEGFFFRASLQKKYKNFDAALEDLDTIIENPYIELLFKIQAMGEKAKIYLETKDYQNVLRECEKSRKNLLITLRILKCNNYERKLNFLKIAATVS
;
A
#
# COMPACT_ATOMS: atom_id res chain seq x y z
N MET A 1 20.48 -14.73 31.17
CA MET A 1 19.54 -15.58 30.43
C MET A 1 19.13 -14.79 29.20
N GLY A 2 19.63 -15.21 28.04
CA GLY A 2 19.36 -14.55 26.78
C GLY A 2 17.89 -14.71 26.44
N TYR A 3 17.22 -13.59 26.17
CA TYR A 3 15.91 -13.61 25.56
C TYR A 3 16.13 -14.01 24.10
N GLU A 4 16.14 -15.31 23.81
CA GLU A 4 15.71 -15.80 22.52
C GLU A 4 14.25 -15.39 22.38
N TYR A 5 14.02 -14.16 21.89
CA TYR A 5 12.75 -13.79 21.31
C TYR A 5 12.58 -14.71 20.10
N GLU A 6 11.68 -15.68 20.26
CA GLU A 6 11.46 -16.78 19.34
C GLU A 6 11.33 -16.28 17.91
N LYS A 7 11.98 -17.03 17.03
CA LYS A 7 11.93 -17.00 15.57
C LYS A 7 10.52 -17.17 14.95
N ARG A 8 9.44 -16.77 15.62
CA ARG A 8 8.06 -17.07 15.20
C ARG A 8 7.13 -15.92 15.51
N SER A 9 6.86 -15.05 14.55
CA SER A 9 5.65 -14.24 14.64
C SER A 9 4.44 -15.04 14.15
N PHE A 10 4.57 -15.70 12.99
CA PHE A 10 3.44 -16.40 12.35
C PHE A 10 3.79 -17.73 11.66
N GLU A 11 5.06 -18.16 11.67
CA GLU A 11 5.49 -19.45 11.10
C GLU A 11 4.75 -20.63 11.77
N GLY A 12 3.92 -21.33 10.99
CA GLY A 12 3.16 -22.51 11.43
C GLY A 12 1.77 -22.22 12.00
N LYS A 13 1.33 -20.96 12.04
CA LYS A 13 -0.08 -20.64 12.32
C LYS A 13 -0.94 -20.99 11.08
N PRO A 14 -2.16 -21.53 11.27
CA PRO A 14 -3.07 -21.75 10.15
C PRO A 14 -3.38 -20.41 9.50
N VAL A 15 -3.24 -20.34 8.18
CA VAL A 15 -3.59 -19.15 7.40
C VAL A 15 -5.10 -19.00 7.43
N ASP A 16 -5.59 -18.12 8.30
CA ASP A 16 -7.00 -17.78 8.45
C ASP A 16 -7.19 -16.26 8.56
N GLY A 17 -8.46 -15.82 8.64
CA GLY A 17 -8.79 -14.40 8.74
C GLY A 17 -8.30 -13.73 10.02
N ASN A 18 -8.03 -14.48 11.09
CA ASN A 18 -7.54 -13.93 12.35
C ASN A 18 -6.04 -13.63 12.26
N LEU A 19 -5.28 -14.53 11.63
CA LEU A 19 -3.85 -14.34 11.36
C LEU A 19 -3.59 -13.04 10.59
N PHE A 20 -4.43 -12.78 9.59
CA PHE A 20 -4.36 -11.57 8.78
C PHE A 20 -4.58 -10.29 9.60
N LEU A 21 -5.56 -10.30 10.51
CA LEU A 21 -5.85 -9.17 11.39
C LEU A 21 -4.73 -8.93 12.40
N GLU A 22 -4.16 -10.01 12.97
CA GLU A 22 -3.02 -9.92 13.88
C GLU A 22 -1.82 -9.25 13.20
N ILE A 23 -1.41 -9.74 12.02
CA ILE A 23 -0.30 -9.14 11.25
C ILE A 23 -0.57 -7.67 10.97
N ARG A 24 -1.79 -7.33 10.55
CA ARG A 24 -2.17 -5.95 10.24
C ARG A 24 -2.08 -5.02 11.46
N GLU A 25 -2.52 -5.47 12.63
CA GLU A 25 -2.45 -4.69 13.86
C GLU A 25 -1.00 -4.46 14.29
N GLU A 26 -0.16 -5.50 14.23
CA GLU A 26 1.26 -5.38 14.56
C GLU A 26 1.99 -4.41 13.64
N LEU A 27 1.77 -4.50 12.32
CA LEU A 27 2.36 -3.58 11.35
C LEU A 27 1.95 -2.13 11.62
N ASN A 28 0.68 -1.89 11.97
CA ASN A 28 0.19 -0.56 12.31
C ASN A 28 0.87 0.03 13.56
N ASP A 29 1.05 -0.76 14.61
CA ASP A 29 1.75 -0.34 15.82
C ASP A 29 3.22 -0.01 15.55
N ILE A 30 3.87 -0.84 14.75
CA ILE A 30 5.26 -0.63 14.34
C ILE A 30 5.38 0.64 13.51
N ILE A 31 4.51 0.85 12.51
CA ILE A 31 4.52 2.06 11.68
C ILE A 31 4.28 3.31 12.52
N ARG A 32 3.27 3.32 13.40
CA ARG A 32 2.96 4.44 14.31
C ARG A 32 4.04 4.69 15.36
N GLY A 33 4.92 3.72 15.61
CA GLY A 33 5.98 3.84 16.60
C GLY A 33 5.48 3.71 18.03
N SER A 34 4.33 3.07 18.24
CA SER A 34 3.73 2.85 19.56
C SER A 34 4.45 1.78 20.39
N ARG A 35 5.38 1.01 19.79
CA ARG A 35 6.19 0.01 20.51
C ARG A 35 7.42 0.66 21.20
N PRO A 36 7.64 0.42 22.52
CA PRO A 36 8.80 0.96 23.22
C PRO A 36 10.10 0.34 22.69
N ARG A 37 11.12 1.16 22.38
CA ARG A 37 12.35 0.73 21.69
C ARG A 37 13.57 0.58 22.62
N ARG A 38 14.36 -0.46 22.36
CA ARG A 38 15.82 -0.48 22.58
C ARG A 38 16.51 -0.59 21.21
N LEU A 39 17.60 0.15 21.01
CA LEU A 39 18.30 0.33 19.71
C LEU A 39 18.70 -0.98 19.02
N GLU A 40 19.03 -2.02 19.79
CA GLU A 40 19.41 -3.35 19.29
C GLU A 40 18.21 -4.14 18.73
N TYR A 41 17.00 -3.82 19.21
CA TYR A 41 15.75 -4.37 18.70
C TYR A 41 15.26 -3.66 17.45
N GLU A 42 15.76 -2.47 17.09
CA GLU A 42 15.24 -1.73 15.92
C GLU A 42 15.57 -2.41 14.60
N LYS A 43 16.81 -2.86 14.43
CA LYS A 43 17.23 -3.57 13.20
C LYS A 43 16.59 -4.95 13.10
N SER A 44 16.46 -5.65 14.23
CA SER A 44 15.76 -6.93 14.30
C SER A 44 14.26 -6.74 14.02
N SER A 45 13.64 -5.73 14.63
CA SER A 45 12.22 -5.38 14.43
C SER A 45 11.91 -4.93 13.02
N GLN A 46 12.84 -4.27 12.34
CA GLN A 46 12.70 -3.92 10.92
C GLN A 46 12.64 -5.18 10.06
N ALA A 47 13.60 -6.11 10.24
CA ALA A 47 13.65 -7.33 9.45
C ALA A 47 12.41 -8.20 9.67
N MET A 48 11.96 -8.32 10.93
CA MET A 48 10.74 -9.06 11.26
C MET A 48 9.50 -8.42 10.63
N ALA A 49 9.32 -7.10 10.75
CA ALA A 49 8.17 -6.42 10.18
C ALA A 49 8.15 -6.43 8.64
N LEU A 50 9.32 -6.52 7.99
CA LEU A 50 9.40 -6.74 6.54
C LEU A 50 8.98 -8.17 6.17
N ASP A 51 9.38 -9.17 6.95
CA ASP A 51 8.94 -10.56 6.74
C ASP A 51 7.42 -10.70 6.94
N ASP A 52 6.86 -10.04 7.96
CA ASP A 52 5.40 -10.01 8.20
C ASP A 52 4.65 -9.40 7.00
N CYS A 53 5.18 -8.32 6.41
CA CYS A 53 4.66 -7.75 5.17
C CYS A 53 4.75 -8.74 3.99
N ASP A 54 5.86 -9.46 3.85
CA ASP A 54 6.04 -10.45 2.78
C ASP A 54 5.05 -11.62 2.92
N GLN A 55 4.80 -12.07 4.16
CA GLN A 55 3.78 -13.07 4.44
C GLN A 55 2.37 -12.55 4.11
N PHE A 56 2.06 -11.31 4.48
CA PHE A 56 0.78 -10.67 4.16
C PHE A 56 0.53 -10.58 2.65
N ILE A 57 1.55 -10.17 1.88
CA ILE A 57 1.50 -10.11 0.41
C ILE A 57 1.34 -11.52 -0.19
N LYS A 58 2.02 -12.54 0.35
CA LYS A 58 1.87 -13.93 -0.12
C LYS A 58 0.45 -14.46 0.11
N MET A 59 -0.17 -14.08 1.23
CA MET A 59 -1.54 -14.49 1.56
C MET A 59 -2.58 -13.80 0.67
N ASN A 60 -2.41 -12.50 0.41
CA ASN A 60 -3.29 -11.73 -0.47
C ASN A 60 -2.48 -10.89 -1.49
N PRO A 61 -2.04 -11.50 -2.60
CA PRO A 61 -1.19 -10.82 -3.58
C PRO A 61 -1.89 -9.70 -4.36
N ASN A 62 -3.23 -9.68 -4.32
CA ASN A 62 -4.04 -8.64 -4.95
C ASN A 62 -4.45 -7.54 -3.96
N ASP A 63 -4.13 -7.69 -2.68
CA ASP A 63 -4.43 -6.66 -1.68
C ASP A 63 -3.32 -5.62 -1.64
N SER A 64 -3.74 -4.37 -1.71
CA SER A 64 -2.85 -3.20 -1.73
C SER A 64 -2.25 -2.90 -0.36
N GLU A 65 -2.90 -3.39 0.69
CA GLU A 65 -2.55 -3.07 2.07
C GLU A 65 -1.14 -3.58 2.41
N GLY A 66 -0.79 -4.80 1.98
CA GLY A 66 0.53 -5.39 2.23
C GLY A 66 1.68 -4.60 1.59
N PHE A 67 1.55 -4.26 0.31
CA PHE A 67 2.52 -3.39 -0.37
C PHE A 67 2.61 -2.00 0.27
N PHE A 68 1.48 -1.45 0.71
CA PHE A 68 1.44 -0.14 1.35
C PHE A 68 2.12 -0.14 2.73
N PHE A 69 1.92 -1.19 3.53
CA PHE A 69 2.63 -1.36 4.80
C PHE A 69 4.12 -1.54 4.59
N ARG A 70 4.53 -2.37 3.61
CA ARG A 70 5.94 -2.59 3.29
C ARG A 70 6.64 -1.30 2.84
N ALA A 71 6.02 -0.53 1.95
CA ALA A 71 6.51 0.78 1.54
C ALA A 71 6.62 1.77 2.72
N SER A 72 5.60 1.81 3.59
CA SER A 72 5.58 2.70 4.76
C SER A 72 6.70 2.37 5.74
N LEU A 73 6.95 1.08 5.96
CA LEU A 73 8.02 0.58 6.81
C LEU A 73 9.39 0.89 6.21
N GLN A 74 9.60 0.58 4.93
CA GLN A 74 10.84 0.89 4.22
C GLN A 74 11.16 2.39 4.24
N LYS A 75 10.16 3.26 4.00
CA LYS A 75 10.30 4.72 4.15
C LYS A 75 10.71 5.12 5.56
N LYS A 76 10.08 4.55 6.59
CA LYS A 76 10.43 4.82 8.00
C LYS A 76 11.90 4.51 8.31
N TYR A 77 12.45 3.50 7.66
CA TYR A 77 13.86 3.12 7.77
C TYR A 77 14.75 3.70 6.66
N LYS A 78 14.26 4.69 5.89
CA LYS A 78 14.96 5.41 4.82
C LYS A 78 15.42 4.54 3.64
N ASN A 79 14.81 3.38 3.45
CA ASN A 79 14.97 2.55 2.25
C ASN A 79 14.05 3.10 1.14
N PHE A 80 14.34 4.30 0.67
CA PHE A 80 13.45 5.05 -0.23
C PHE A 80 13.25 4.37 -1.58
N ASP A 81 14.29 3.78 -2.16
CA ASP A 81 14.19 3.13 -3.48
C ASP A 81 13.23 1.94 -3.43
N ALA A 82 13.40 1.06 -2.45
CA ALA A 82 12.50 -0.07 -2.23
C ALA A 82 11.05 0.42 -1.95
N ALA A 83 10.89 1.49 -1.17
CA ALA A 83 9.58 2.04 -0.88
C ALA A 83 8.89 2.56 -2.16
N LEU A 84 9.65 3.20 -3.05
CA LEU A 84 9.13 3.69 -4.32
C LEU A 84 8.72 2.54 -5.25
N GLU A 85 9.48 1.45 -5.30
CA GLU A 85 9.12 0.24 -6.06
C GLU A 85 7.78 -0.34 -5.59
N ASP A 86 7.60 -0.53 -4.27
CA ASP A 86 6.34 -1.01 -3.71
C ASP A 86 5.17 -0.06 -4.01
N LEU A 87 5.37 1.25 -3.91
CA LEU A 87 4.34 2.23 -4.26
C LEU A 87 3.99 2.21 -5.74
N ASP A 88 4.96 1.94 -6.63
CA ASP A 88 4.72 1.80 -8.05
C ASP A 88 3.89 0.55 -8.37
N THR A 89 4.12 -0.57 -7.68
CA THR A 89 3.25 -1.75 -7.82
C THR A 89 1.79 -1.45 -7.50
N ILE A 90 1.54 -0.60 -6.48
CA ILE A 90 0.17 -0.19 -6.10
C ILE A 90 -0.47 0.65 -7.20
N ILE A 91 0.29 1.60 -7.75
CA ILE A 91 -0.21 2.56 -8.75
C ILE A 91 -0.52 1.86 -10.08
N GLU A 92 0.37 0.97 -10.52
CA GLU A 92 0.29 0.30 -11.83
C GLU A 92 -0.72 -0.84 -11.87
N ASN A 93 -1.01 -1.49 -10.73
CA ASN A 93 -1.92 -2.63 -10.69
C ASN A 93 -3.38 -2.20 -10.98
N PRO A 94 -4.03 -2.66 -12.06
CA PRO A 94 -5.36 -2.21 -12.46
C PRO A 94 -6.49 -2.70 -11.53
N TYR A 95 -6.23 -3.70 -10.70
CA TYR A 95 -7.21 -4.31 -9.79
C TYR A 95 -7.27 -3.63 -8.42
N ILE A 96 -6.32 -2.74 -8.12
CA ILE A 96 -6.25 -2.00 -6.87
C ILE A 96 -7.22 -0.82 -6.85
N GLU A 97 -7.88 -0.63 -5.71
CA GLU A 97 -8.79 0.49 -5.50
C GLU A 97 -8.11 1.85 -5.66
N LEU A 98 -8.83 2.80 -6.26
CA LEU A 98 -8.33 4.14 -6.54
C LEU A 98 -7.82 4.87 -5.27
N LEU A 99 -8.47 4.63 -4.12
CA LEU A 99 -8.10 5.26 -2.86
C LEU A 99 -6.64 4.94 -2.48
N PHE A 100 -6.25 3.66 -2.57
CA PHE A 100 -4.88 3.22 -2.30
C PHE A 100 -3.88 3.80 -3.30
N LYS A 101 -4.26 3.95 -4.57
CA LYS A 101 -3.39 4.60 -5.57
C LYS A 101 -3.12 6.06 -5.25
N ILE A 102 -4.14 6.80 -4.83
CA ILE A 102 -4.00 8.21 -4.42
C ILE A 102 -3.10 8.32 -3.19
N GLN A 103 -3.29 7.44 -2.21
CA GLN A 103 -2.44 7.38 -1.02
C GLN A 103 -0.99 7.06 -1.39
N ALA A 104 -0.76 6.07 -2.26
CA ALA A 104 0.57 5.69 -2.69
C ALA A 104 1.31 6.84 -3.41
N MET A 105 0.62 7.57 -4.30
CA MET A 105 1.17 8.77 -4.93
C MET A 105 1.55 9.85 -3.90
N GLY A 106 0.71 10.04 -2.88
CA GLY A 106 1.01 10.96 -1.78
C GLY A 106 2.25 10.56 -0.99
N GLU A 107 2.45 9.26 -0.74
CA GLU A 107 3.64 8.74 -0.08
C GLU A 107 4.90 8.87 -0.95
N LYS A 108 4.83 8.63 -2.26
CA LYS A 108 5.94 8.91 -3.19
C LYS A 108 6.34 10.38 -3.15
N ALA A 109 5.37 11.29 -3.19
CA ALA A 109 5.64 12.72 -3.11
C ALA A 109 6.36 13.10 -1.81
N LYS A 110 5.97 12.52 -0.66
CA LYS A 110 6.68 12.71 0.61
C LYS A 110 8.12 12.21 0.54
N ILE A 111 8.37 11.04 -0.05
CA ILE A 111 9.72 10.48 -0.23
C ILE A 111 10.58 11.43 -1.05
N TYR A 112 10.11 11.90 -2.21
CA TYR A 112 10.88 12.81 -3.06
C TYR A 112 11.13 14.18 -2.41
N LEU A 113 10.19 14.66 -1.59
CA LEU A 113 10.41 15.86 -0.78
C LEU A 113 11.51 15.64 0.28
N GLU A 114 11.55 14.46 0.90
CA GLU A 114 12.57 14.09 1.91
C GLU A 114 13.96 13.91 1.28
N THR A 115 14.04 13.33 0.08
CA THR A 115 15.29 13.19 -0.67
C THR A 115 15.74 14.48 -1.38
N LYS A 116 14.95 15.56 -1.28
CA LYS A 116 15.14 16.86 -1.97
C LYS A 116 15.24 16.73 -3.49
N ASP A 117 14.67 15.66 -4.05
CA ASP A 117 14.62 15.43 -5.48
C ASP A 117 13.39 16.12 -6.08
N TYR A 118 13.46 17.44 -6.16
CA TYR A 118 12.36 18.28 -6.65
C TYR A 118 11.99 18.01 -8.11
N GLN A 119 12.91 17.47 -8.92
CA GLN A 119 12.65 17.09 -10.30
C GLN A 119 11.71 15.88 -10.38
N ASN A 120 11.95 14.86 -9.55
CA ASN A 120 11.04 13.72 -9.46
C ASN A 120 9.72 14.06 -8.77
N VAL A 121 9.68 15.00 -7.80
CA VAL A 121 8.40 15.54 -7.26
C VAL A 121 7.51 16.07 -8.39
N LEU A 122 8.03 16.95 -9.24
CA LEU A 122 7.26 17.57 -10.33
C LEU A 122 6.77 16.51 -11.33
N ARG A 123 7.63 15.54 -11.68
CA ARG A 123 7.30 14.46 -12.61
C ARG A 123 6.18 13.55 -12.08
N GLU A 124 6.23 13.20 -10.79
CA GLU A 124 5.21 12.35 -10.18
C GLU A 124 3.88 13.09 -9.96
N CYS A 125 3.93 14.38 -9.63
CA CYS A 125 2.74 15.24 -9.62
C CYS A 125 2.05 15.27 -11.01
N GLU A 126 2.82 15.33 -12.09
CA GLU A 126 2.29 15.27 -13.45
C GLU A 126 1.70 13.90 -13.81
N LYS A 127 2.38 12.80 -13.46
CA LYS A 127 1.84 11.44 -13.62
C LYS A 127 0.55 11.25 -12.82
N SER A 128 0.54 11.68 -11.56
CA SER A 128 -0.63 11.63 -10.68
C SER A 128 -1.81 12.41 -11.27
N ARG A 129 -1.57 13.64 -11.75
CA ARG A 129 -2.59 14.45 -12.44
C ARG A 129 -3.14 13.75 -13.69
N LYS A 130 -2.27 13.14 -14.50
CA LYS A 130 -2.67 12.39 -15.69
C LYS A 130 -3.50 11.16 -15.33
N ASN A 131 -3.11 10.41 -14.31
CA ASN A 131 -3.84 9.24 -13.81
C ASN A 131 -5.21 9.64 -13.25
N LEU A 132 -5.28 10.72 -12.45
CA LEU A 132 -6.55 11.27 -11.96
C LEU A 132 -7.47 11.68 -13.13
N LEU A 133 -6.92 12.34 -14.16
CA LEU A 133 -7.68 12.75 -15.34
C LEU A 133 -8.21 11.54 -16.14
N ILE A 134 -7.39 10.50 -16.34
CA ILE A 134 -7.79 9.25 -17.00
C ILE A 134 -8.91 8.58 -16.19
N THR A 135 -8.77 8.51 -14.87
CA THR A 135 -9.79 7.91 -13.99
C THR A 135 -11.10 8.69 -14.01
N LEU A 136 -11.06 10.03 -13.92
CA LEU A 136 -12.26 10.87 -14.05
C LEU A 136 -12.93 10.68 -15.41
N ARG A 137 -12.15 10.48 -16.47
CA ARG A 137 -12.66 10.18 -17.81
C ARG A 137 -13.33 8.80 -17.88
N ILE A 138 -12.73 7.77 -17.29
CA ILE A 138 -13.34 6.43 -17.19
C ILE A 138 -14.63 6.47 -16.38
N LEU A 139 -14.64 7.11 -15.21
CA LEU A 139 -15.84 7.25 -14.38
C LEU A 139 -16.95 8.01 -15.12
N LYS A 140 -16.60 9.07 -15.83
CA LYS A 140 -17.53 9.81 -16.68
C LYS A 140 -18.08 8.92 -17.80
N CYS A 141 -17.22 8.20 -18.53
CA CYS A 141 -17.63 7.24 -19.56
C CYS A 141 -18.57 6.15 -19.01
N ASN A 142 -18.22 5.52 -17.89
CA ASN A 142 -19.05 4.50 -17.23
C ASN A 142 -20.41 5.06 -16.80
N ASN A 143 -20.45 6.29 -16.28
CA ASN A 143 -21.72 6.95 -15.96
C ASN A 143 -22.57 7.27 -17.20
N TYR A 144 -21.94 7.66 -18.31
CA TYR A 144 -22.64 7.84 -19.59
C TYR A 144 -23.19 6.53 -20.13
N GLU A 145 -22.42 5.44 -20.10
CA GLU A 145 -22.88 4.12 -20.53
C GLU A 145 -24.04 3.62 -19.68
N ARG A 146 -23.96 3.77 -18.35
CA ARG A 146 -25.07 3.46 -17.44
C ARG A 146 -26.31 4.28 -17.80
N LYS A 147 -26.17 5.60 -17.95
CA LYS A 147 -27.29 6.50 -18.31
C LYS A 147 -27.91 6.14 -19.67
N LEU A 148 -27.08 5.80 -20.65
CA LEU A 148 -27.52 5.37 -21.98
C LEU A 148 -28.27 4.02 -21.92
N ASN A 149 -27.78 3.07 -21.12
CA ASN A 149 -28.48 1.79 -20.90
C ASN A 149 -29.82 1.98 -20.18
N PHE A 150 -29.89 2.85 -19.18
CA PHE A 150 -31.16 3.22 -18.54
C PHE A 150 -32.18 3.80 -19.55
N LEU A 151 -31.73 4.69 -20.43
CA LEU A 151 -32.59 5.27 -21.48
C LEU A 151 -33.04 4.22 -22.50
N LYS A 152 -32.17 3.29 -22.90
CA LYS A 152 -32.51 2.18 -23.80
C LYS A 152 -33.55 1.25 -23.18
N ILE A 153 -33.38 0.87 -21.90
CA ILE A 153 -34.34 0.02 -21.18
C ILE A 153 -35.70 0.73 -21.07
N ALA A 154 -35.72 2.01 -20.72
CA ALA A 154 -36.95 2.80 -20.64
C ALA A 154 -37.68 2.86 -22.00
N ALA A 155 -36.95 3.00 -23.11
CA ALA A 155 -37.50 3.04 -24.45
C ALA A 155 -38.02 1.69 -24.98
N THR A 156 -37.59 0.57 -24.40
CA THR A 156 -38.08 -0.78 -24.77
C THR A 156 -39.28 -1.26 -23.95
N VAL A 157 -39.62 -0.54 -22.86
CA VAL A 157 -40.72 -0.90 -21.93
C VAL A 157 -41.92 0.07 -22.08
N SER A 158 -41.90 0.97 -23.06
CA SER A 158 -42.99 1.88 -23.45
C SER A 158 -43.54 1.54 -24.82
#